data_AF-A0A6P5TPI9-F1
#
_entry.id   AF-A0A6P5TPI9-F1
#
_cell.length_a   1.000
_cell.length_b   1.000
_cell.length_c   1.000
_cell.angle_alpha   90.00
_cell.angle_beta   90.00
_cell.angle_gamma   90.00
#
_symmetry.space_group_name_H-M   'P 1'
#
loop_
_entity.id
_entity.type
_entity.pdbx_description
1 polymer ?
#
loop_
_entity_poly.entity_id
_entity_poly.type
_entity_poly.pdbx_seq_one_letter_code
_entity_poly.pdbx_strand_id
1 'polypeptide(L)'
;MVCMVPLCLLFLMTGIVSAIGNTYFIEAASHMNGKIWGIKTTVLFFPFLFNLSRSNAKAIWHNCDPGVGVLVALVVAILCCITAAIVETFRLAVVKSHGLIDLPDATVPMSRFWLVPQYVFLGVADGLFELSIVRFYIAFVLQWPIDANLELVEQGQDDPRRQYVPLFAKAISGVGILFSVLSVHVVGEIKPAWFQHTLNTSRLQNYYWTLAALTSGNLVITGLVFLACVLASNSSEDYQRLR
;
A
#
# COMPACT_ATOMS: atom_id res chain seq x y z
N MET A 1 -23.41 -12.22 -4.59
CA MET A 1 -23.51 -10.87 -4.00
C MET A 1 -22.77 -10.70 -2.66
N VAL A 2 -22.64 -11.73 -1.81
CA VAL A 2 -22.06 -11.62 -0.46
C VAL A 2 -20.55 -11.24 -0.42
N CYS A 3 -19.79 -11.40 -1.52
CA CYS A 3 -18.35 -11.07 -1.58
C CYS A 3 -17.99 -9.61 -1.93
N MET A 4 -18.92 -8.73 -2.32
CA MET A 4 -18.56 -7.36 -2.77
C MET A 4 -18.23 -6.38 -1.63
N VAL A 5 -18.89 -6.52 -0.48
CA VAL A 5 -18.74 -5.59 0.66
C VAL A 5 -17.36 -5.67 1.33
N PRO A 6 -16.74 -6.87 1.53
CA PRO A 6 -15.37 -6.95 2.03
C PRO A 6 -14.38 -6.21 1.13
N LEU A 7 -14.50 -6.36 -0.19
CA LEU A 7 -13.57 -5.78 -1.18
C LEU A 7 -13.44 -4.25 -1.11
N CYS A 8 -14.53 -3.50 -0.95
CA CYS A 8 -14.43 -2.04 -0.81
C CYS A 8 -13.64 -1.60 0.43
N LEU A 9 -13.80 -2.26 1.58
CA LEU A 9 -13.03 -1.94 2.80
C LEU A 9 -11.56 -2.35 2.66
N LEU A 10 -11.29 -3.42 1.92
CA LEU A 10 -9.94 -3.93 1.64
C LEU A 10 -9.12 -2.96 0.80
N PHE A 11 -9.75 -2.34 -0.18
CA PHE A 11 -9.08 -1.44 -1.10
C PHE A 11 -8.81 -0.03 -0.53
N LEU A 12 -9.50 0.35 0.55
CA LEU A 12 -9.26 1.64 1.22
C LEU A 12 -7.91 1.67 1.94
N MET A 13 -7.58 0.61 2.70
CA MET A 13 -6.40 0.62 3.58
C MET A 13 -5.08 0.70 2.83
N THR A 14 -4.96 -0.02 1.73
CA THR A 14 -3.81 0.03 0.82
C THR A 14 -3.69 1.40 0.12
N GLY A 15 -4.81 2.05 -0.23
CA GLY A 15 -4.79 3.42 -0.74
C GLY A 15 -4.28 4.44 0.29
N ILE A 16 -4.63 4.26 1.56
CA ILE A 16 -4.08 5.08 2.67
C ILE A 16 -2.56 4.87 2.78
N VAL A 17 -2.10 3.62 2.77
CA VAL A 17 -0.67 3.28 2.86
C VAL A 17 0.09 3.86 1.64
N SER A 18 -0.48 3.77 0.44
CA SER A 18 0.08 4.34 -0.79
C SER A 18 0.23 5.87 -0.71
N ALA A 19 -0.73 6.56 -0.10
CA ALA A 19 -0.69 8.03 0.07
C ALA A 19 0.50 8.51 0.93
N ILE A 20 0.96 7.70 1.90
CA ILE A 20 2.10 8.04 2.76
C ILE A 20 3.41 8.13 1.97
N GLY A 21 3.59 7.27 0.96
CA GLY A 21 4.80 7.27 0.13
C GLY A 21 4.96 8.52 -0.72
N ASN A 22 3.84 9.12 -1.12
CA ASN A 22 3.82 10.32 -1.95
C ASN A 22 3.84 11.63 -1.13
N THR A 23 3.67 11.54 0.19
CA THR A 23 3.61 12.71 1.08
C THR A 23 4.77 12.67 2.06
N TYR A 24 4.62 11.88 3.13
CA TYR A 24 5.56 11.85 4.23
C TYR A 24 6.94 11.29 3.88
N PHE A 25 7.03 10.28 3.01
CA PHE A 25 8.34 9.75 2.64
C PHE A 25 9.14 10.74 1.78
N ILE A 26 8.46 11.48 0.90
CA ILE A 26 9.08 12.54 0.10
C ILE A 26 9.55 13.67 1.02
N GLU A 27 8.73 14.07 1.99
CA GLU A 27 9.09 15.10 2.95
C GLU A 27 10.25 14.66 3.86
N ALA A 28 10.25 13.43 4.36
CA ALA A 28 11.40 12.90 5.09
C ALA A 28 12.67 12.92 4.21
N ALA A 29 12.55 12.55 2.92
CA ALA A 29 13.63 12.57 1.94
C ALA A 29 14.12 13.98 1.54
N SER A 30 13.37 15.04 1.74
CA SER A 30 13.86 16.40 1.45
C SER A 30 14.81 16.91 2.54
N HIS A 31 14.59 16.50 3.80
CA HIS A 31 15.34 16.96 4.98
C HIS A 31 16.54 16.08 5.38
N MET A 32 16.81 14.99 4.66
CA MET A 32 17.94 14.08 4.94
C MET A 32 19.11 14.30 4.00
N ASN A 33 20.30 13.89 4.44
CA ASN A 33 21.51 14.06 3.64
C ASN A 33 21.46 13.25 2.33
N GLY A 34 21.58 14.00 1.25
CA GLY A 34 21.44 13.52 -0.11
C GLY A 34 22.71 13.23 -0.86
N LYS A 35 23.87 13.41 -0.23
CA LYS A 35 25.17 13.16 -0.85
C LYS A 35 25.54 11.69 -0.68
N ILE A 36 25.58 10.95 -1.79
CA ILE A 36 26.41 9.74 -1.87
C ILE A 36 27.65 10.10 -2.66
N TRP A 37 28.84 9.86 -2.09
CA TRP A 37 30.08 9.82 -2.86
C TRP A 37 30.28 11.05 -3.76
N GLY A 38 29.91 12.24 -3.25
CA GLY A 38 29.99 13.52 -3.97
C GLY A 38 28.82 13.86 -4.92
N ILE A 39 27.93 12.91 -5.24
CA ILE A 39 26.78 13.14 -6.13
C ILE A 39 25.52 13.42 -5.31
N LYS A 40 24.84 14.53 -5.62
CA LYS A 40 23.54 14.89 -5.00
C LYS A 40 22.46 14.01 -5.65
N THR A 41 22.01 12.96 -4.97
CA THR A 41 20.94 12.09 -5.48
C THR A 41 19.66 12.91 -5.71
N THR A 42 19.03 12.81 -6.87
CA THR A 42 17.74 13.48 -7.09
C THR A 42 16.63 12.72 -6.37
N VAL A 43 15.66 13.41 -5.76
CA VAL A 43 14.47 12.80 -5.11
C VAL A 43 13.71 11.87 -6.06
N LEU A 44 13.86 12.07 -7.38
CA LEU A 44 13.34 11.22 -8.45
C LEU A 44 13.78 9.74 -8.39
N PHE A 45 14.86 9.43 -7.68
CA PHE A 45 15.28 8.04 -7.46
C PHE A 45 14.21 7.21 -6.75
N PHE A 46 13.45 7.80 -5.83
CA PHE A 46 12.41 7.08 -5.07
C PHE A 46 11.19 6.72 -5.92
N PRO A 47 10.59 7.64 -6.72
CA PRO A 47 9.59 7.27 -7.71
C PRO A 47 10.07 6.22 -8.71
N PHE A 48 11.33 6.29 -9.16
CA PHE A 48 11.89 5.25 -10.03
C PHE A 48 11.92 3.88 -9.35
N LEU A 49 12.45 3.81 -8.13
CA LEU A 49 12.52 2.57 -7.34
C LEU A 49 11.11 2.00 -7.05
N PHE A 50 10.17 2.88 -6.69
CA PHE A 50 8.77 2.52 -6.47
C PHE A 50 8.15 1.90 -7.73
N ASN A 51 8.29 2.55 -8.89
CA ASN A 51 7.75 2.05 -10.15
C ASN A 51 8.42 0.73 -10.60
N LEU A 52 9.74 0.61 -10.40
CA LEU A 52 10.47 -0.62 -10.70
C LEU A 52 9.96 -1.77 -9.83
N SER A 53 9.85 -1.56 -8.53
CA SER A 53 9.30 -2.53 -7.57
C SER A 53 7.88 -2.94 -7.94
N ARG A 54 7.02 -1.96 -8.24
CA ARG A 54 5.63 -2.16 -8.66
C ARG A 54 5.51 -2.99 -9.93
N SER A 55 6.32 -2.68 -10.96
CA SER A 55 6.32 -3.41 -12.22
C SER A 55 6.76 -4.87 -12.03
N ASN A 56 7.86 -5.09 -11.30
CA ASN A 56 8.35 -6.43 -11.00
C ASN A 56 7.35 -7.24 -10.18
N ALA A 57 6.69 -6.64 -9.20
CA ALA A 57 5.67 -7.33 -8.40
C ALA A 57 4.51 -7.82 -9.28
N LYS A 58 4.01 -6.99 -10.21
CA LYS A 58 2.98 -7.43 -11.17
C LYS A 58 3.47 -8.57 -12.06
N ALA A 59 4.69 -8.46 -12.60
CA ALA A 59 5.26 -9.47 -13.48
C ALA A 59 5.46 -10.81 -12.77
N ILE A 60 5.94 -10.81 -11.53
CA ILE A 60 6.18 -12.03 -10.75
C ILE A 60 4.86 -12.70 -10.33
N TRP A 61 3.87 -11.89 -9.94
CA TRP A 61 2.62 -12.39 -9.34
C TRP A 61 1.44 -12.44 -10.31
N HIS A 62 1.69 -12.32 -11.62
CA HIS A 62 0.64 -12.28 -12.64
C HIS A 62 -0.26 -13.51 -12.68
N ASN A 63 0.21 -14.67 -12.21
CA ASN A 63 -0.56 -15.92 -12.17
C ASN A 63 -1.20 -16.21 -10.80
N CYS A 64 -1.04 -15.33 -9.81
CA CYS A 64 -1.56 -15.57 -8.47
C CYS A 64 -3.05 -15.26 -8.38
N ASP A 65 -3.82 -16.12 -7.70
CA ASP A 65 -5.23 -15.89 -7.42
C ASP A 65 -5.45 -14.49 -6.80
N PRO A 66 -6.46 -13.72 -7.25
CA PRO A 66 -6.68 -12.36 -6.77
C PRO A 66 -6.90 -12.28 -5.25
N GLY A 67 -7.50 -13.28 -4.61
CA GLY A 67 -7.67 -13.32 -3.15
C GLY A 67 -6.33 -13.47 -2.43
N VAL A 68 -5.48 -14.38 -2.90
CA VAL A 68 -4.12 -14.56 -2.36
C VAL A 68 -3.27 -13.30 -2.60
N GLY A 69 -3.38 -12.70 -3.78
CA GLY A 69 -2.70 -11.44 -4.13
C GLY A 69 -3.01 -10.30 -3.15
N VAL A 70 -4.28 -10.15 -2.73
CA VAL A 70 -4.68 -9.15 -1.72
C VAL A 70 -4.06 -9.44 -0.35
N LEU A 71 -4.08 -10.70 0.10
CA LEU A 71 -3.52 -11.07 1.40
C LEU A 71 -2.02 -10.78 1.45
N VAL A 72 -1.29 -11.13 0.39
CA VAL A 72 0.15 -10.84 0.28
C VAL A 72 0.39 -9.33 0.21
N ALA A 73 -0.41 -8.58 -0.55
CA ALA A 73 -0.31 -7.11 -0.61
C ALA A 73 -0.46 -6.46 0.77
N LEU A 74 -1.41 -6.93 1.58
CA LEU A 74 -1.64 -6.43 2.94
C LEU A 74 -0.47 -6.77 3.88
N VAL A 75 0.07 -7.99 3.82
CA VAL A 75 1.27 -8.35 4.60
C VAL A 75 2.45 -7.45 4.25
N VAL A 76 2.69 -7.23 2.95
CA VAL A 76 3.78 -6.35 2.50
C VAL A 76 3.52 -4.89 2.90
N ALA A 77 2.27 -4.42 2.87
CA ALA A 77 1.91 -3.09 3.36
C ALA A 77 2.18 -2.92 4.86
N ILE A 78 1.90 -3.94 5.68
CA ILE A 78 2.23 -3.95 7.11
C ILE A 78 3.75 -3.85 7.30
N LEU A 79 4.53 -4.65 6.55
CA LEU A 79 6.00 -4.58 6.60
C LEU A 79 6.52 -3.20 6.18
N CYS A 80 5.90 -2.56 5.19
CA CYS A 80 6.20 -1.19 4.80
C CYS A 80 5.99 -0.21 5.96
N CYS A 81 4.83 -0.27 6.64
CA CYS A 81 4.53 0.61 7.77
C CYS A 81 5.46 0.37 8.97
N ILE A 82 5.76 -0.89 9.29
CA ILE A 82 6.71 -1.23 10.37
C ILE A 82 8.10 -0.69 10.04
N THR A 83 8.58 -0.90 8.81
CA THR A 83 9.88 -0.39 8.36
C THR A 83 9.93 1.13 8.45
N ALA A 84 8.88 1.82 8.01
CA ALA A 84 8.79 3.28 8.11
C ALA A 84 8.80 3.77 9.58
N ALA A 85 8.10 3.07 10.48
CA ALA A 85 8.10 3.39 11.91
C ALA A 85 9.50 3.25 12.54
N ILE A 86 10.23 2.20 12.16
CA ILE A 86 11.60 1.95 12.64
C ILE A 86 12.55 3.04 12.11
N VAL A 87 12.54 3.30 10.80
CA VAL A 87 13.39 4.32 10.16
C VAL A 87 13.14 5.70 10.77
N GLU A 88 11.88 6.05 11.00
CA GLU A 88 11.51 7.34 11.60
C GLU A 88 11.96 7.44 13.07
N THR A 89 11.91 6.33 13.81
CA THR A 89 12.43 6.27 15.18
C THR A 89 13.93 6.53 15.21
N PHE A 90 14.70 5.95 14.27
CA PHE A 90 16.13 6.23 14.14
C PHE A 90 16.39 7.67 13.71
N ARG A 91 15.65 8.20 12.73
CA ARG A 91 15.78 9.59 12.27
C ARG A 91 15.57 10.58 13.42
N LEU A 92 14.51 10.40 14.22
CA LEU A 92 14.22 11.25 15.37
C LEU A 92 15.27 11.11 16.48
N ALA A 93 15.86 9.93 16.68
CA ALA A 93 16.97 9.77 17.63
C ALA A 93 18.21 10.56 17.19
N VAL A 94 18.52 10.57 15.89
CA VAL A 94 19.62 11.38 15.33
C VAL A 94 19.33 12.87 15.48
N VAL A 95 18.09 13.32 15.17
CA VAL A 95 17.68 14.72 15.37
C VAL A 95 17.86 15.17 16.81
N LYS A 96 17.42 14.36 17.78
CA LYS A 96 17.56 14.67 19.22
C LYS A 96 19.02 14.73 19.67
N SER A 97 19.83 13.76 19.27
CA SER A 97 21.25 13.70 19.66
C SER A 97 22.08 14.87 19.12
N HIS A 98 21.68 15.46 17.99
CA HIS A 98 22.36 16.60 17.38
C HIS A 98 21.72 17.95 17.73
N GLY A 99 20.72 17.99 18.61
CA GLY A 99 20.03 19.23 19.00
C GLY A 99 19.27 19.91 17.85
N LEU A 100 18.87 19.15 16.82
CA LEU A 100 18.23 19.67 15.59
C LEU A 100 16.70 19.83 15.73
N ILE A 101 16.15 19.72 16.94
CA ILE A 101 14.70 19.73 17.18
C ILE A 101 14.08 21.08 16.78
N ASP A 102 14.77 22.18 17.12
CA ASP A 102 14.29 23.54 16.90
C ASP A 102 14.69 24.11 15.52
N LEU A 103 15.45 23.35 14.71
CA LEU A 103 15.86 23.76 13.37
C LEU A 103 15.09 22.96 12.30
N PRO A 104 14.00 23.51 11.74
CA PRO A 104 13.16 22.79 10.78
C PRO A 104 13.85 22.49 9.45
N ASP A 105 14.72 23.39 8.97
CA ASP A 105 15.40 23.25 7.68
C ASP A 105 16.79 22.59 7.79
N ALA A 106 17.19 22.19 9.00
CA ALA A 106 18.51 21.61 9.18
C ALA A 106 18.54 20.18 8.64
N THR A 107 19.49 19.93 7.75
CA THR A 107 19.68 18.61 7.15
C THR A 107 20.06 17.60 8.22
N VAL A 108 19.24 16.56 8.40
CA VAL A 108 19.55 15.46 9.30
C VAL A 108 20.77 14.71 8.74
N PRO A 109 21.83 14.47 9.55
CA PRO A 109 23.03 13.75 9.13
C PRO A 109 22.79 12.23 8.99
N MET A 110 21.66 11.86 8.39
CA MET A 110 21.25 10.51 8.07
C MET A 110 21.12 10.39 6.56
N SER A 111 21.62 9.27 6.02
CA SER A 111 21.56 9.01 4.58
C SER A 111 20.11 8.79 4.14
N ARG A 112 19.70 9.37 3.00
CA ARG A 112 18.38 9.13 2.41
C ARG A 112 18.11 7.67 2.03
N PHE A 113 19.16 6.87 1.90
CA PHE A 113 19.05 5.46 1.49
C PHE A 113 18.37 4.56 2.52
N TRP A 114 18.24 5.03 3.77
CA TRP A 114 17.42 4.35 4.77
C TRP A 114 15.94 4.24 4.38
N LEU A 115 15.46 5.03 3.42
CA LEU A 115 14.08 4.98 2.92
C LEU A 115 13.89 3.97 1.76
N VAL A 116 14.97 3.39 1.24
CA VAL A 116 14.89 2.41 0.15
C VAL A 116 14.00 1.21 0.52
N PRO A 117 14.16 0.57 1.69
CA PRO A 117 13.38 -0.64 2.02
C PRO A 117 11.87 -0.37 2.08
N GLN A 118 11.45 0.73 2.70
CA GLN A 118 10.03 1.12 2.77
C GLN A 118 9.46 1.47 1.38
N TYR A 119 10.24 2.12 0.49
CA TYR A 119 9.78 2.36 -0.89
C TYR A 119 9.67 1.09 -1.73
N VAL A 120 10.57 0.12 -1.52
CA VAL A 120 10.48 -1.19 -2.19
C VAL A 120 9.22 -1.92 -1.74
N PHE A 121 8.98 -2.05 -0.42
CA PHE A 121 7.78 -2.69 0.09
C PHE A 121 6.51 -1.98 -0.38
N LEU A 122 6.51 -0.64 -0.37
CA LEU A 122 5.37 0.13 -0.89
C LEU A 122 5.08 -0.17 -2.36
N GLY A 123 6.12 -0.20 -3.21
CA GLY A 123 5.97 -0.55 -4.62
C GLY A 123 5.43 -1.96 -4.83
N VAL A 124 5.93 -2.94 -4.07
CA VAL A 124 5.45 -4.33 -4.16
C VAL A 124 3.98 -4.43 -3.76
N ALA A 125 3.62 -3.83 -2.63
CA ALA A 125 2.23 -3.80 -2.15
C ALA A 125 1.29 -3.16 -3.17
N ASP A 126 1.65 -1.99 -3.72
CA ASP A 126 0.84 -1.25 -4.69
C ASP A 126 0.70 -2.00 -6.03
N GLY A 127 1.75 -2.74 -6.45
CA GLY A 127 1.72 -3.58 -7.64
C GLY A 127 0.79 -4.79 -7.51
N LEU A 128 0.91 -5.53 -6.40
CA LEU A 128 0.02 -6.66 -6.08
C LEU A 128 -1.43 -6.20 -5.94
N PHE A 129 -1.61 -5.05 -5.32
CA PHE A 129 -2.89 -4.42 -5.11
C PHE A 129 -3.62 -4.09 -6.41
N GLU A 130 -2.94 -3.40 -7.32
CA GLU A 130 -3.50 -3.04 -8.62
C GLU A 130 -3.83 -4.29 -9.44
N LEU A 131 -2.93 -5.28 -9.44
CA LEU A 131 -3.17 -6.56 -10.09
C LEU A 131 -4.43 -7.25 -9.55
N SER A 132 -4.58 -7.23 -8.22
CA SER A 132 -5.74 -7.82 -7.55
C SER A 132 -7.03 -7.09 -7.93
N ILE A 133 -7.09 -5.75 -7.89
CA ILE A 133 -8.27 -4.98 -8.31
C ILE A 133 -8.67 -5.33 -9.74
N VAL A 134 -7.70 -5.32 -10.66
CA VAL A 134 -7.94 -5.58 -12.08
C VAL A 134 -8.55 -6.97 -12.27
N ARG A 135 -7.97 -7.99 -11.64
CA ARG A 135 -8.49 -9.37 -11.73
C ARG A 135 -9.85 -9.52 -11.05
N PHE A 136 -10.06 -8.87 -9.91
CA PHE A 136 -11.37 -8.85 -9.24
C PHE A 136 -12.44 -8.23 -10.13
N TYR A 137 -12.15 -7.09 -10.77
CA TYR A 137 -13.10 -6.46 -11.69
C TYR A 137 -13.42 -7.37 -12.88
N ILE A 138 -12.42 -8.00 -13.48
CA ILE A 138 -12.61 -8.94 -14.59
C ILE A 138 -13.48 -10.14 -14.15
N ALA A 139 -13.17 -10.73 -13.00
CA ALA A 139 -13.86 -11.91 -12.48
C ALA A 139 -15.32 -11.63 -12.07
N PHE A 140 -15.57 -10.50 -11.40
CA PHE A 140 -16.88 -10.24 -10.76
C PHE A 140 -17.75 -9.23 -11.50
N VAL A 141 -17.17 -8.29 -12.25
CA VAL A 141 -17.94 -7.27 -12.99
C VAL A 141 -18.12 -7.69 -14.44
N LEU A 142 -17.05 -8.20 -15.07
CA LEU A 142 -17.13 -8.73 -16.44
C LEU A 142 -17.56 -10.20 -16.47
N GLN A 143 -17.64 -10.86 -15.30
CA GLN A 143 -18.00 -12.27 -15.15
C GLN A 143 -17.14 -13.21 -16.02
N TRP A 144 -15.87 -12.82 -16.25
CA TRP A 144 -14.94 -13.53 -17.13
C TRP A 144 -14.07 -14.50 -16.31
N PRO A 145 -13.75 -15.71 -16.84
CA PRO A 145 -12.94 -16.70 -16.11
C PRO A 145 -11.54 -16.16 -15.74
N ILE A 146 -11.13 -16.34 -14.48
CA ILE A 146 -9.86 -15.87 -13.90
C ILE A 146 -8.64 -16.51 -14.58
N ASP A 147 -8.84 -17.69 -15.17
CA ASP A 147 -7.82 -18.55 -15.80
C ASP A 147 -7.56 -18.22 -17.26
N ALA A 148 -8.32 -17.29 -17.85
CA ALA A 148 -7.97 -16.74 -19.14
C ALA A 148 -6.67 -15.94 -18.98
N ASN A 149 -5.55 -16.54 -19.42
CA ASN A 149 -4.23 -15.91 -19.42
C ASN A 149 -4.35 -14.45 -19.89
N LEU A 150 -3.62 -13.53 -19.25
CA LEU A 150 -3.60 -12.12 -19.61
C LEU A 150 -3.27 -11.91 -21.11
N GLU A 151 -2.63 -12.89 -21.75
CA GLU A 151 -2.35 -12.97 -23.19
C GLU A 151 -3.59 -13.28 -24.06
N LEU A 152 -4.55 -14.09 -23.58
CA LEU A 152 -5.84 -14.30 -24.26
C LEU A 152 -6.75 -13.07 -24.14
N VAL A 153 -6.50 -12.21 -23.15
CA VAL A 153 -7.16 -10.90 -23.01
C VAL A 153 -6.68 -9.95 -24.12
N GLU A 154 -5.43 -10.04 -24.56
CA GLU A 154 -4.90 -9.25 -25.70
C GLU A 154 -5.39 -9.74 -27.07
N GLN A 155 -5.82 -11.00 -27.21
CA GLN A 155 -5.98 -11.65 -28.53
C GLN A 155 -7.39 -11.70 -29.14
N GLY A 156 -8.38 -10.94 -28.64
CA GLY A 156 -9.55 -10.60 -29.46
C GLY A 156 -10.93 -11.05 -28.96
N GLN A 157 -11.36 -10.46 -27.84
CA GLN A 157 -12.79 -10.24 -27.63
C GLN A 157 -12.95 -8.89 -26.93
N ASP A 158 -13.13 -7.86 -27.75
CA ASP A 158 -13.26 -6.47 -27.32
C ASP A 158 -14.59 -6.26 -26.60
N ASP A 159 -14.69 -6.68 -25.34
CA ASP A 159 -15.74 -6.16 -24.47
C ASP A 159 -15.44 -4.67 -24.23
N PRO A 160 -16.31 -3.75 -24.70
CA PRO A 160 -16.09 -2.31 -24.56
C PRO A 160 -16.00 -1.89 -23.08
N ARG A 161 -16.41 -2.73 -22.13
CA ARG A 161 -16.31 -2.45 -20.70
C ARG A 161 -14.90 -2.60 -20.15
N ARG A 162 -13.98 -3.28 -20.86
CA ARG A 162 -12.56 -3.44 -20.43
C ARG A 162 -11.83 -2.11 -20.29
N GLN A 163 -12.20 -1.10 -21.08
CA GLN A 163 -11.61 0.23 -20.98
C GLN A 163 -11.84 0.90 -19.61
N TYR A 164 -12.87 0.48 -18.87
CA TYR A 164 -13.18 1.02 -17.54
C TYR A 164 -12.38 0.35 -16.41
N VAL A 165 -11.71 -0.78 -16.66
CA VAL A 165 -10.88 -1.49 -15.67
C VAL A 165 -9.79 -0.59 -15.07
N PRO A 166 -8.91 0.08 -15.85
CA PRO A 166 -7.90 0.96 -15.29
C PRO A 166 -8.52 2.20 -14.62
N LEU A 167 -9.67 2.69 -15.11
CA LEU A 167 -10.37 3.81 -14.50
C LEU A 167 -10.92 3.43 -13.12
N PHE A 168 -11.49 2.23 -12.99
CA PHE A 168 -12.00 1.70 -11.73
C PHE A 168 -10.88 1.50 -10.70
N ALA A 169 -9.75 0.91 -11.11
CA ALA A 169 -8.59 0.76 -10.24
C ALA A 169 -8.08 2.12 -9.72
N LYS A 170 -7.96 3.11 -10.61
CA LYS A 170 -7.58 4.48 -10.22
C LYS A 170 -8.60 5.14 -9.31
N ALA A 171 -9.90 4.95 -9.57
CA ALA A 171 -10.96 5.51 -8.73
C ALA A 171 -10.88 4.97 -7.31
N ILE A 172 -10.72 3.66 -7.16
CA ILE A 172 -10.55 3.00 -5.86
C ILE A 172 -9.32 3.52 -5.12
N SER A 173 -8.16 3.59 -5.78
CA SER A 173 -6.95 4.17 -5.20
C SER A 173 -7.17 5.62 -4.77
N GLY A 174 -7.90 6.41 -5.58
CA GLY A 174 -8.26 7.79 -5.27
C GLY A 174 -9.10 7.91 -4.00
N VAL A 175 -10.10 7.04 -3.81
CA VAL A 175 -10.91 7.03 -2.57
C VAL A 175 -10.04 6.71 -1.35
N GLY A 176 -9.12 5.75 -1.47
CA GLY A 176 -8.18 5.44 -0.39
C GLY A 176 -7.25 6.61 -0.03
N ILE A 177 -6.79 7.39 -1.02
CA ILE A 177 -6.01 8.61 -0.80
C ILE A 177 -6.86 9.68 -0.09
N LEU A 178 -8.12 9.87 -0.49
CA LEU A 178 -9.02 10.81 0.21
C LEU A 178 -9.25 10.38 1.68
N PHE A 179 -9.38 9.07 1.91
CA PHE A 179 -9.52 8.54 3.26
C PHE A 179 -8.23 8.71 4.08
N SER A 180 -7.05 8.76 3.44
CA SER A 180 -5.79 9.04 4.14
C SER A 180 -5.82 10.43 4.79
N VAL A 181 -6.38 11.43 4.10
CA VAL A 181 -6.55 12.79 4.62
C VAL A 181 -7.47 12.79 5.84
N LEU A 182 -8.59 12.06 5.76
CA LEU A 182 -9.50 11.90 6.90
C LEU A 182 -8.82 11.19 8.08
N SER A 183 -8.04 10.14 7.81
CA SER A 183 -7.28 9.41 8.83
C SER A 183 -6.31 10.34 9.57
N VAL A 184 -5.55 11.15 8.84
CA VAL A 184 -4.62 12.13 9.41
C VAL A 184 -5.38 13.16 10.25
N HIS A 185 -6.51 13.68 9.75
CA HIS A 185 -7.32 14.65 10.47
C HIS A 185 -7.85 14.09 11.79
N VAL A 186 -8.49 12.91 11.76
CA VAL A 186 -9.03 12.25 12.96
C VAL A 186 -7.92 11.96 13.98
N VAL A 187 -6.77 11.43 13.54
CA VAL A 187 -5.66 11.14 14.44
C VAL A 187 -5.02 12.43 14.97
N GLY A 188 -4.98 13.50 14.18
CA GLY A 188 -4.48 14.81 14.59
C GLY A 188 -5.32 15.45 15.69
N GLU A 189 -6.66 15.31 15.62
CA GLU A 189 -7.55 15.77 16.69
C GLU A 189 -7.34 14.99 18.00
N ILE A 190 -7.18 13.66 17.92
CA ILE A 190 -7.02 12.81 19.11
C ILE A 190 -5.61 12.96 19.71
N LYS A 191 -4.59 13.11 18.86
CA LYS A 191 -3.17 13.13 19.22
C LYS A 191 -2.47 14.29 18.50
N PRO A 192 -2.69 15.55 18.93
CA PRO A 192 -2.10 16.72 18.28
C PRO A 192 -0.57 16.67 18.26
N ALA A 193 0.06 16.03 19.27
CA ALA A 193 1.51 15.84 19.33
C ALA A 193 2.09 14.97 18.19
N TRP A 194 1.28 14.25 17.42
CA TRP A 194 1.76 13.40 16.32
C TRP A 194 1.99 14.19 15.02
N PHE A 195 1.18 15.22 14.79
CA PHE A 195 1.27 16.10 13.62
C PHE A 195 1.54 17.53 14.08
N GLN A 196 2.79 17.96 13.97
CA GLN A 196 3.26 19.29 14.33
C GLN A 196 3.66 20.06 13.06
N HIS A 197 3.89 21.36 13.20
CA HIS A 197 4.32 22.21 12.09
C HIS A 197 5.67 21.80 11.48
N THR A 198 6.51 21.09 12.24
CA THR A 198 7.82 20.62 11.78
C THR A 198 7.93 19.10 11.92
N LEU A 199 8.60 18.46 10.97
CA LEU A 199 8.77 17.01 10.93
C LEU A 199 9.70 16.51 12.06
N ASN A 200 10.54 17.39 12.63
CA ASN A 200 11.43 17.10 13.75
C ASN A 200 10.71 17.07 15.11
N THR A 201 9.60 17.80 15.24
CA THR A 201 8.78 17.85 16.47
C THR A 201 7.60 16.87 16.42
N SER A 202 7.19 16.49 15.21
CA SER A 202 6.14 15.48 14.96
C SER A 202 6.56 14.09 15.43
N ARG A 203 5.57 13.28 15.84
CA ARG A 203 5.76 11.87 16.24
C ARG A 203 5.18 10.91 15.20
N LEU A 204 5.68 11.03 13.97
CA LEU A 204 5.16 10.32 12.81
C LEU A 204 5.32 8.79 12.91
N GLN A 205 6.32 8.31 13.65
CA GLN A 205 6.49 6.89 13.94
C GLN A 205 5.25 6.27 14.61
N ASN A 206 4.54 7.02 15.46
CA ASN A 206 3.32 6.52 16.11
C ASN A 206 2.16 6.40 15.13
N TYR A 207 2.09 7.30 14.14
CA TYR A 207 1.12 7.21 13.07
C TYR A 207 1.39 5.98 12.18
N TYR A 208 2.65 5.70 11.85
CA TYR A 208 3.02 4.49 11.12
C TYR A 208 2.70 3.20 11.86
N TRP A 209 2.93 3.15 13.18
CA TRP A 209 2.48 2.02 14.01
C TRP A 209 0.97 1.85 14.03
N THR A 210 0.23 2.96 14.08
CA THR A 210 -1.24 2.95 14.03
C THR A 210 -1.73 2.40 12.70
N LEU A 211 -1.11 2.81 11.60
CA LEU A 211 -1.46 2.29 10.29
C LEU A 211 -1.13 0.80 10.16
N ALA A 212 0.03 0.37 10.66
CA ALA A 212 0.38 -1.06 10.72
C ALA A 212 -0.68 -1.87 11.49
N ALA A 213 -1.15 -1.36 12.63
CA ALA A 213 -2.20 -2.00 13.42
C ALA A 213 -3.55 -2.06 12.69
N LEU A 214 -3.96 -0.96 12.04
CA LEU A 214 -5.18 -0.90 11.24
C LEU A 214 -5.13 -1.85 10.04
N THR A 215 -4.01 -1.87 9.30
CA THR A 215 -3.79 -2.79 8.18
C THR A 215 -3.73 -4.25 8.66
N SER A 216 -3.18 -4.52 9.84
CA SER A 216 -3.22 -5.86 10.45
C SER A 216 -4.64 -6.29 10.80
N GLY A 217 -5.46 -5.40 11.36
CA GLY A 217 -6.88 -5.68 11.60
C GLY A 217 -7.61 -5.98 10.29
N ASN A 218 -7.33 -5.20 9.24
CA ASN A 218 -7.87 -5.44 7.91
C ASN A 218 -7.46 -6.81 7.35
N LEU A 219 -6.18 -7.20 7.49
CA LEU A 219 -5.69 -8.52 7.08
C LEU A 219 -6.45 -9.65 7.75
N VAL A 220 -6.70 -9.56 9.06
CA VAL A 220 -7.47 -10.58 9.81
C VAL A 220 -8.90 -10.68 9.27
N ILE A 221 -9.59 -9.54 9.09
CA ILE A 221 -10.95 -9.53 8.54
C ILE A 221 -10.97 -10.15 7.13
N THR A 222 -10.00 -9.78 6.28
CA THR A 222 -9.84 -10.34 4.93
C THR A 222 -9.70 -11.85 4.96
N GLY A 223 -8.80 -12.35 5.80
CA GLY A 223 -8.50 -13.77 5.91
C GLY A 223 -9.69 -14.57 6.43
N LEU A 224 -10.42 -14.04 7.41
CA LEU A 224 -11.64 -14.66 7.94
C LEU A 224 -12.75 -14.73 6.89
N VAL A 225 -12.96 -13.66 6.13
CA VAL A 225 -13.92 -13.64 5.02
C VAL A 225 -13.52 -14.65 3.95
N PHE A 226 -12.26 -14.66 3.54
CA PHE A 226 -11.75 -15.60 2.54
C PHE A 226 -11.94 -17.06 2.98
N LEU A 227 -11.60 -17.37 4.24
CA LEU A 227 -11.79 -18.70 4.83
C LEU A 227 -13.27 -19.09 4.86
N ALA A 228 -14.16 -18.19 5.29
CA ALA A 228 -15.59 -18.44 5.33
C ALA A 228 -16.16 -18.74 3.93
N CYS A 229 -15.70 -18.03 2.90
CA CYS A 229 -16.09 -18.29 1.51
C CYS A 229 -15.62 -19.67 1.02
N VAL A 230 -14.38 -20.06 1.33
CA VAL A 230 -13.83 -21.37 0.97
C VAL A 230 -14.63 -22.50 1.65
N LEU A 231 -14.92 -22.35 2.95
CA LEU A 231 -15.72 -23.34 3.69
C LEU A 231 -17.15 -23.45 3.14
N ALA A 232 -17.78 -22.33 2.79
CA ALA A 232 -19.10 -22.32 2.16
C ALA A 232 -19.09 -23.02 0.80
N SER A 233 -18.05 -22.81 -0.01
CA SER A 233 -17.89 -23.48 -1.31
C SER A 233 -17.79 -24.99 -1.16
N ASN A 234 -16.92 -25.48 -0.26
CA ASN A 234 -16.74 -26.91 -0.03
C ASN A 234 -18.04 -27.57 0.44
N SER A 235 -18.76 -26.93 1.36
CA SER A 235 -20.06 -27.44 1.82
C SER A 235 -21.08 -27.59 0.68
N SER A 236 -21.11 -26.64 -0.26
CA SER A 236 -22.01 -26.68 -1.41
C SER A 236 -21.67 -27.82 -2.37
N GLU A 237 -20.38 -28.12 -2.58
CA GLU A 237 -19.95 -29.25 -3.41
C GLU A 237 -20.32 -30.60 -2.78
N ASP A 238 -20.14 -30.73 -1.47
CA ASP A 238 -20.52 -31.94 -0.73
C ASP A 238 -22.04 -32.20 -0.82
N TYR A 239 -22.87 -31.15 -0.72
CA TYR A 239 -24.32 -31.27 -0.93
C TYR A 239 -24.69 -31.69 -2.36
N GLN A 240 -23.95 -31.23 -3.39
CA GLN A 240 -24.20 -31.63 -4.78
C GLN A 240 -23.76 -33.07 -5.07
N ARG A 241 -22.71 -33.57 -4.41
CA ARG A 241 -22.26 -34.97 -4.57
C ARG A 241 -23.18 -36.00 -3.89
N LEU A 242 -23.95 -35.57 -2.88
CA LEU A 242 -24.88 -36.43 -2.15
C LEU A 242 -26.27 -36.56 -2.82
N ARG A 243 -26.52 -35.82 -3.91
CA ARG A 243 -27.77 -35.84 -4.68
C ARG A 243 -27.58 -36.58 -6.00
#